data_AF-A0A2G9UV80-F1
#
_entry.id   AF-A0A2G9UV80-F1
#
_cell.length_a   1.000
_cell.length_b   1.000
_cell.length_c   1.000
_cell.angle_alpha   90.00
_cell.angle_beta   90.00
_cell.angle_gamma   90.00
#
_symmetry.space_group_name_H-M   'P 1'
#
loop_
_entity.id
_entity.type
_entity.pdbx_description
1 polymer ?
#
loop_
_entity_poly.entity_id
_entity_poly.type
_entity_poly.pdbx_seq_one_letter_code
_entity_poly.pdbx_strand_id
1 'polypeptide(L)'
;MEVRVIPEHFAKAVIDLSHEENFEHAGNVERSVFKSLLAMAEVLTENTLRSVVNGFVDWAEQGLKPSASNGERSRLITLYSFANSFYDSFNTLALPYFGRLVEMSAKILNACNATILTDSSLLLINGKKGSIEELEADILIIHVIDFISNCARHREFFTQ
;
A
#
# COMPACT_ATOMS: atom_id res chain seq x y z
N MET A 1 32.79 -31.47 16.19
CA MET A 1 31.48 -31.65 15.51
C MET A 1 30.99 -30.27 15.10
N GLU A 2 31.64 -29.62 14.13
CA GLU A 2 31.51 -28.15 13.93
C GLU A 2 31.65 -27.70 12.46
N VAL A 3 31.37 -28.58 11.49
CA VAL A 3 31.58 -28.27 10.05
C VAL A 3 30.28 -28.29 9.24
N ARG A 4 29.11 -28.32 9.89
CA ARG A 4 27.79 -28.34 9.20
C ARG A 4 26.96 -27.06 9.32
N VAL A 5 27.43 -26.05 10.07
CA VAL A 5 26.62 -24.85 10.38
C VAL A 5 26.80 -23.72 9.35
N ILE A 6 27.94 -23.68 8.64
CA ILE A 6 28.26 -22.64 7.65
C ILE A 6 27.36 -22.67 6.39
N PRO A 7 26.97 -23.83 5.82
CA PRO A 7 26.15 -23.88 4.62
C PRO A 7 24.71 -23.37 4.83
N GLU A 8 24.12 -23.61 6.00
CA GLU A 8 22.73 -23.22 6.30
C GLU A 8 22.59 -21.70 6.48
N HIS A 9 23.54 -21.06 7.17
CA HIS A 9 23.54 -19.60 7.29
C HIS A 9 23.84 -18.91 5.96
N PHE A 10 24.70 -19.49 5.13
CA PHE A 10 24.98 -18.96 3.80
C PHE A 10 23.78 -19.12 2.86
N ALA A 11 23.12 -20.28 2.87
CA ALA A 11 21.90 -20.49 2.09
C ALA A 11 20.78 -19.54 2.51
N LYS A 12 20.60 -19.33 3.83
CA LYS A 12 19.64 -18.35 4.36
C LYS A 12 19.99 -16.92 3.89
N ALA A 13 21.24 -16.50 4.02
CA ALA A 13 21.67 -15.17 3.59
C ALA A 13 21.51 -14.95 2.07
N VAL A 14 21.79 -15.96 1.24
CA VAL A 14 21.61 -15.88 -0.21
C VAL A 14 20.14 -15.81 -0.58
N ILE A 15 19.27 -16.56 0.11
CA ILE A 15 17.83 -16.50 -0.06
C ILE A 15 17.33 -15.10 0.35
N ASP A 16 17.72 -14.60 1.52
CA ASP A 16 17.34 -13.28 2.02
C ASP A 16 17.79 -12.16 1.06
N LEU A 17 19.04 -12.19 0.56
CA LEU A 17 19.56 -11.26 -0.45
C LEU A 17 18.80 -11.34 -1.77
N SER A 18 18.51 -12.55 -2.26
CA SER A 18 17.73 -12.72 -3.49
C SER A 18 16.28 -12.23 -3.33
N HIS A 19 15.73 -12.31 -2.12
CA HIS A 19 14.40 -11.78 -1.82
C HIS A 19 14.40 -10.26 -1.74
N GLU A 20 15.41 -9.64 -1.11
CA GLU A 20 15.59 -8.19 -1.09
C GLU A 20 15.74 -7.62 -2.50
N GLU A 21 16.56 -8.23 -3.36
CA GLU A 21 16.74 -7.82 -4.75
C GLU A 21 15.42 -7.91 -5.54
N ASN A 22 14.65 -8.99 -5.35
CA ASN A 22 13.36 -9.16 -6.02
C ASN A 22 12.32 -8.13 -5.56
N PHE A 23 12.32 -7.77 -4.28
CA PHE A 23 11.42 -6.75 -3.73
C PHE A 23 11.78 -5.34 -4.25
N GLU A 24 13.07 -5.03 -4.33
CA GLU A 24 13.54 -3.77 -4.93
C GLU A 24 13.17 -3.67 -6.42
N HIS A 25 13.32 -4.77 -7.18
CA HIS A 25 12.88 -4.83 -8.58
C HIS A 25 11.37 -4.62 -8.71
N ALA A 26 10.56 -5.25 -7.86
CA ALA A 26 9.11 -5.05 -7.85
C ALA A 26 8.75 -3.58 -7.58
N GLY A 27 9.39 -2.94 -6.60
CA GLY A 27 9.21 -1.51 -6.32
C GLY A 27 9.67 -0.60 -7.48
N ASN A 28 10.72 -0.97 -8.20
CA ASN A 28 11.17 -0.26 -9.41
C ASN A 28 10.15 -0.33 -10.55
N VAL A 29 9.55 -1.51 -10.75
CA VAL A 29 8.47 -1.69 -11.73
C VAL A 29 7.25 -0.87 -11.32
N GLU A 30 6.83 -0.94 -10.05
CA GLU A 30 5.69 -0.18 -9.52
C GLU A 30 5.88 1.33 -9.75
N ARG A 31 7.04 1.88 -9.38
CA ARG A 31 7.36 3.30 -9.63
C ARG A 31 7.32 3.68 -11.11
N SER A 32 7.75 2.78 -12.00
CA SER A 32 7.73 3.03 -13.45
C SER A 32 6.29 3.04 -14.01
N VAL A 33 5.44 2.15 -13.49
CA VAL A 33 4.00 2.15 -13.80
C VAL A 33 3.35 3.43 -13.28
N PHE A 34 3.65 3.87 -12.05
CA PHE A 34 3.11 5.12 -11.51
C PHE A 34 3.53 6.31 -12.37
N LYS A 35 4.79 6.45 -12.75
CA LYS A 35 5.24 7.52 -13.67
C LYS A 35 4.42 7.57 -14.95
N SER A 36 4.08 6.40 -15.50
CA SER A 36 3.27 6.30 -16.71
C SER A 36 1.82 6.73 -16.47
N LEU A 37 1.22 6.30 -15.35
CA LEU A 37 -0.12 6.73 -14.93
C LEU A 37 -0.19 8.24 -14.67
N LEU A 38 0.83 8.80 -14.02
CA LEU A 38 0.92 10.24 -13.73
C LEU A 38 1.05 11.06 -15.01
N ALA A 39 1.90 10.64 -15.95
CA ALA A 39 2.01 11.28 -17.26
C ALA A 39 0.68 11.22 -18.05
N MET A 40 -0.08 10.12 -17.93
CA MET A 40 -1.43 10.06 -18.51
C MET A 40 -2.40 11.02 -17.81
N ALA A 41 -2.32 11.18 -16.49
CA ALA A 41 -3.19 12.09 -15.76
C ALA A 41 -3.05 13.56 -16.21
N GLU A 42 -1.89 13.97 -16.74
CA GLU A 42 -1.68 15.31 -17.30
C GLU A 42 -2.45 15.58 -18.60
N VAL A 43 -2.74 14.53 -19.39
CA VAL A 43 -3.35 14.66 -20.73
C VAL A 43 -4.80 14.20 -20.78
N LEU A 44 -5.27 13.49 -19.75
CA LEU A 44 -6.65 13.02 -19.66
C LEU A 44 -7.60 14.14 -19.25
N THR A 45 -8.84 14.09 -19.73
CA THR A 45 -9.92 14.93 -19.21
C THR A 45 -10.25 14.52 -17.77
N GLU A 46 -10.77 15.45 -16.98
CA GLU A 46 -11.12 15.20 -15.58
C GLU A 46 -12.05 13.97 -15.41
N ASN A 47 -13.06 13.84 -16.28
CA ASN A 47 -14.00 12.72 -16.25
C ASN A 47 -13.31 11.37 -16.52
N THR A 48 -12.40 11.33 -17.50
CA THR A 48 -11.67 10.10 -17.82
C THR A 48 -10.69 9.76 -16.69
N LEU A 49 -9.97 10.74 -16.16
CA LEU A 49 -9.06 10.54 -15.03
C LEU A 49 -9.83 10.03 -13.80
N ARG A 50 -11.01 10.61 -13.50
CA ARG A 50 -11.88 10.18 -12.41
C ARG A 50 -12.32 8.72 -12.58
N SER A 51 -12.66 8.31 -13.80
CA SER A 51 -12.99 6.92 -14.11
C SER A 51 -11.82 5.97 -13.87
N VAL A 52 -10.61 6.35 -14.33
CA VAL A 52 -9.39 5.56 -14.13
C VAL A 52 -9.06 5.41 -12.64
N VAL A 53 -9.08 6.51 -11.89
CA VAL A 53 -8.80 6.48 -10.44
C VAL A 53 -9.85 5.63 -9.72
N ASN A 54 -11.13 5.80 -10.03
CA ASN A 54 -12.20 4.99 -9.42
C ASN A 54 -12.04 3.50 -9.72
N GLY A 55 -11.68 3.12 -10.95
CA GLY A 55 -11.40 1.72 -11.28
C GLY A 55 -10.22 1.16 -10.49
N PHE A 56 -9.19 1.97 -10.24
CA PHE A 56 -8.06 1.57 -9.43
C PHE A 56 -8.43 1.39 -7.95
N VAL A 57 -9.25 2.31 -7.42
CA VAL A 57 -9.82 2.20 -6.08
C VAL A 57 -10.70 0.95 -5.96
N ASP A 58 -11.59 0.68 -6.92
CA ASP A 58 -12.46 -0.50 -6.92
C ASP A 58 -11.68 -1.82 -6.90
N TRP A 59 -10.58 -1.87 -7.65
CA TRP A 59 -9.68 -3.02 -7.74
C TRP A 59 -8.97 -3.31 -6.41
N ALA A 60 -8.50 -2.26 -5.73
CA ALA A 60 -7.80 -2.37 -4.46
C ALA A 60 -8.76 -2.55 -3.27
N GLU A 61 -9.96 -1.97 -3.30
CA GLU A 61 -10.98 -2.12 -2.26
C GLU A 61 -11.41 -3.59 -2.08
N GLN A 62 -11.25 -4.43 -3.11
CA GLN A 62 -11.45 -5.88 -2.97
C GLN A 62 -10.60 -6.50 -1.85
N GLY A 63 -9.41 -5.93 -1.58
CA GLY A 63 -8.51 -6.35 -0.51
C GLY A 63 -9.07 -6.15 0.90
N LEU A 64 -10.12 -5.34 1.07
CA LEU A 64 -10.77 -5.14 2.37
C LEU A 64 -11.80 -6.22 2.72
N LYS A 65 -12.15 -7.09 1.76
CA LYS A 65 -13.12 -8.15 2.02
C LYS A 65 -12.55 -9.17 3.02
N PRO A 66 -13.36 -9.72 3.95
CA PRO A 66 -12.88 -10.76 4.87
C PRO A 66 -12.32 -11.98 4.14
N SER A 67 -12.88 -12.33 2.98
CA SER A 67 -12.46 -13.45 2.14
C SER A 67 -11.29 -13.14 1.19
N ALA A 68 -10.71 -11.93 1.24
CA ALA A 68 -9.63 -11.54 0.35
C ALA A 68 -8.36 -12.32 0.66
N SER A 69 -7.69 -12.77 -0.40
CA SER A 69 -6.35 -13.37 -0.34
C SER A 69 -5.27 -12.34 0.03
N ASN A 70 -4.09 -12.80 0.46
CA ASN A 70 -2.97 -11.91 0.77
C ASN A 70 -2.59 -11.04 -0.44
N GLY A 71 -2.53 -11.60 -1.65
CA GLY A 71 -2.25 -10.83 -2.86
C GLY A 71 -3.32 -9.79 -3.22
N GLU A 72 -4.58 -9.99 -2.81
CA GLU A 72 -5.62 -8.96 -2.93
C GLU A 72 -5.47 -7.85 -1.88
N ARG A 73 -5.02 -8.21 -0.68
CA ARG A 73 -4.73 -7.25 0.41
C ARG A 73 -3.53 -6.38 0.09
N SER A 74 -2.47 -6.93 -0.53
CA SER A 74 -1.29 -6.16 -0.95
C SER A 74 -1.61 -5.07 -1.98
N ARG A 75 -2.75 -5.14 -2.69
CA ARG A 75 -3.21 -4.07 -3.60
C ARG A 75 -3.45 -2.74 -2.90
N LEU A 76 -3.80 -2.80 -1.61
CA LEU A 76 -3.97 -1.60 -0.79
C LEU A 76 -2.65 -0.85 -0.65
N ILE A 77 -1.53 -1.56 -0.51
CA ILE A 77 -0.19 -0.95 -0.43
C ILE A 77 0.09 -0.15 -1.71
N THR A 78 -0.09 -0.80 -2.87
CA THR A 78 0.07 -0.17 -4.18
C THR A 78 -0.85 1.04 -4.36
N LEU A 79 -2.13 0.95 -3.97
CA LEU A 79 -3.08 2.06 -4.08
C LEU A 79 -2.66 3.28 -3.28
N TYR A 80 -2.26 3.10 -2.01
CA TYR A 80 -1.84 4.22 -1.16
C TYR A 80 -0.47 4.77 -1.55
N SER A 81 0.44 3.93 -2.04
CA SER A 81 1.71 4.37 -2.61
C SER A 81 1.47 5.24 -3.86
N PHE A 82 0.54 4.84 -4.72
CA PHE A 82 0.11 5.66 -5.86
C PHE A 82 -0.55 6.97 -5.40
N ALA A 83 -1.46 6.93 -4.43
CA ALA A 83 -2.15 8.12 -3.93
C ALA A 83 -1.16 9.17 -3.40
N ASN A 84 -0.14 8.74 -2.66
CA ASN A 84 0.95 9.61 -2.22
C ASN A 84 1.75 10.17 -3.40
N SER A 85 2.14 9.33 -4.36
CA SER A 85 2.85 9.78 -5.58
C SER A 85 2.03 10.75 -6.43
N PHE A 86 0.71 10.54 -6.49
CA PHE A 86 -0.25 11.39 -7.20
C PHE A 86 -0.38 12.74 -6.50
N TYR A 87 -0.44 12.75 -5.16
CA TYR A 87 -0.38 13.99 -4.39
C TYR A 87 0.96 14.71 -4.56
N ASP A 88 2.09 14.02 -4.55
CA ASP A 88 3.40 14.66 -4.73
C ASP A 88 3.52 15.35 -6.11
N SER A 89 2.87 14.79 -7.12
CA SER A 89 2.89 15.33 -8.49
C SER A 89 1.88 16.46 -8.72
N PHE A 90 0.69 16.37 -8.15
CA PHE A 90 -0.44 17.27 -8.45
C PHE A 90 -0.93 18.12 -7.26
N ASN A 91 -0.43 17.85 -6.04
CA ASN A 91 -0.77 18.51 -4.80
C ASN A 91 -2.30 18.64 -4.59
N THR A 92 -2.81 19.87 -4.46
CA THR A 92 -4.24 20.13 -4.22
C THR A 92 -5.15 19.62 -5.34
N LEU A 93 -4.64 19.47 -6.57
CA LEU A 93 -5.41 18.94 -7.69
C LEU A 93 -5.70 17.43 -7.56
N ALA A 94 -4.97 16.71 -6.71
CA ALA A 94 -5.23 15.29 -6.44
C ALA A 94 -6.39 15.08 -5.45
N LEU A 95 -6.65 16.05 -4.57
CA LEU A 95 -7.63 15.93 -3.49
C LEU A 95 -9.06 15.56 -3.95
N PRO A 96 -9.60 16.08 -5.07
CA PRO A 96 -10.94 15.72 -5.54
C PRO A 96 -11.13 14.23 -5.87
N TYR A 97 -10.06 13.44 -5.91
CA TYR A 97 -10.08 12.00 -6.17
C TYR A 97 -9.97 11.16 -4.89
N PHE A 98 -9.73 11.78 -3.73
CA PHE A 98 -9.32 11.10 -2.50
C PHE A 98 -10.45 10.75 -1.54
N GLY A 99 -11.68 11.17 -1.79
CA GLY A 99 -12.81 10.95 -0.85
C GLY A 99 -12.98 9.49 -0.40
N ARG A 100 -13.02 8.54 -1.35
CA ARG A 100 -13.12 7.11 -1.03
C ARG A 100 -11.88 6.56 -0.31
N LEU A 101 -10.70 7.07 -0.63
CA LEU A 101 -9.45 6.65 0.03
C LEU A 101 -9.46 7.04 1.51
N VAL A 102 -10.00 8.21 1.87
CA VAL A 102 -10.15 8.61 3.29
C VAL A 102 -11.03 7.62 4.05
N GLU A 103 -12.17 7.23 3.49
CA GLU A 103 -13.06 6.24 4.11
C GLU A 103 -12.38 4.87 4.28
N MET A 104 -11.65 4.44 3.25
CA MET A 104 -10.86 3.19 3.29
C MET A 104 -9.74 3.27 4.33
N SER A 105 -9.13 4.44 4.53
CA SER A 105 -8.02 4.62 5.48
C SER A 105 -8.45 4.27 6.90
N ALA A 106 -9.64 4.73 7.31
CA ALA A 106 -10.19 4.40 8.62
C ALA A 106 -10.46 2.89 8.77
N LYS A 107 -10.96 2.22 7.71
CA LYS A 107 -11.19 0.77 7.72
C LYS A 107 -9.87 0.01 7.86
N ILE A 108 -8.83 0.43 7.13
CA ILE A 108 -7.49 -0.20 7.17
C ILE A 108 -6.87 -0.04 8.55
N LEU A 109 -6.80 1.19 9.08
CA LEU A 109 -6.18 1.45 10.38
C LEU A 109 -6.87 0.68 11.51
N ASN A 110 -8.20 0.58 11.49
CA ASN A 110 -8.94 -0.24 12.45
C ASN A 110 -8.62 -1.73 12.29
N ALA A 111 -8.58 -2.23 11.04
CA ALA A 111 -8.33 -3.64 10.76
C ALA A 111 -6.86 -4.06 10.97
N CYS A 112 -5.91 -3.12 11.00
CA CYS A 112 -4.51 -3.39 11.35
C CYS A 112 -4.22 -3.21 12.86
N ASN A 113 -5.17 -2.69 13.66
CA ASN A 113 -4.93 -2.38 15.06
C ASN A 113 -5.11 -3.61 15.97
N ALA A 114 -4.00 -4.28 16.26
CA ALA A 114 -3.95 -5.43 17.17
C ALA A 114 -4.32 -5.12 18.64
N THR A 115 -4.36 -3.84 19.05
CA THR A 115 -4.80 -3.47 20.42
C THR A 115 -6.31 -3.41 20.56
N ILE A 116 -7.02 -3.17 19.45
CA ILE A 116 -8.49 -3.14 19.40
C ILE A 116 -9.04 -4.54 19.08
N LEU A 117 -8.34 -5.29 18.23
CA LEU A 117 -8.76 -6.63 17.82
C LEU A 117 -8.32 -7.67 18.85
N THR A 118 -9.29 -8.32 19.49
CA THR A 118 -9.05 -9.39 20.47
C THR A 118 -8.61 -10.70 19.84
N ASP A 119 -8.82 -10.87 18.53
CA ASP A 119 -8.43 -12.05 17.76
C ASP A 119 -7.53 -11.62 16.60
N SER A 120 -6.28 -12.11 16.61
CA SER A 120 -5.29 -11.84 15.56
C SER A 120 -5.70 -12.38 14.19
N SER A 121 -6.64 -13.33 14.12
CA SER A 121 -7.21 -13.82 12.86
C SER A 121 -8.03 -12.76 12.11
N LEU A 122 -8.49 -11.72 12.82
CA LEU A 122 -9.28 -10.61 12.28
C LEU A 122 -8.40 -9.48 11.72
N LEU A 123 -7.08 -9.56 11.89
CA LEU A 123 -6.16 -8.57 11.35
C LEU A 123 -6.23 -8.55 9.83
N LEU A 124 -6.17 -7.36 9.25
CA LEU A 124 -6.18 -7.17 7.81
C LEU A 124 -5.01 -7.90 7.14
N ILE A 125 -3.84 -7.87 7.77
CA ILE A 125 -2.67 -8.61 7.34
C ILE A 125 -2.12 -9.25 8.61
N ASN A 126 -2.08 -10.58 8.64
CA ASN A 126 -1.59 -11.35 9.78
C ASN A 126 -0.28 -12.04 9.40
N GLY A 127 0.81 -11.56 9.98
CA GLY A 127 2.16 -12.08 9.79
C GLY A 127 2.76 -12.55 11.10
N LYS A 128 3.66 -13.54 11.02
CA LYS A 128 4.55 -13.84 12.14
C LYS A 128 5.69 -12.82 12.14
N LYS A 129 6.30 -12.62 13.30
CA LYS A 129 7.48 -11.76 13.40
C LYS A 129 8.58 -12.21 12.42
N GLY A 130 9.06 -11.28 11.59
CA GLY A 130 10.01 -11.49 10.51
C GLY A 130 9.40 -12.04 9.21
N SER A 131 8.08 -12.06 9.07
CA SER A 131 7.42 -12.49 7.83
C SER A 131 7.15 -11.32 6.88
N ILE A 132 6.92 -11.63 5.60
CA ILE A 132 6.63 -10.63 4.57
C ILE A 132 5.33 -9.89 4.92
N GLU A 133 4.36 -10.60 5.47
CA GLU A 133 3.08 -10.03 5.86
C GLU A 133 3.24 -8.96 6.97
N GLU A 134 4.20 -9.11 7.89
CA GLU A 134 4.51 -8.06 8.87
C GLU A 134 5.02 -6.79 8.17
N LEU A 135 5.97 -6.94 7.25
CA LEU A 135 6.52 -5.82 6.47
C LEU A 135 5.44 -5.17 5.60
N GLU A 136 4.58 -5.95 4.96
CA GLU A 136 3.45 -5.46 4.17
C GLU A 136 2.45 -4.66 5.03
N ALA A 137 2.15 -5.14 6.24
CA ALA A 137 1.30 -4.43 7.19
C ALA A 137 1.91 -3.08 7.60
N ASP A 138 3.21 -3.06 7.94
CA ASP A 138 3.93 -1.85 8.33
C ASP A 138 3.98 -0.83 7.18
N ILE A 139 4.33 -1.27 5.97
CA ILE A 139 4.37 -0.41 4.78
C ILE A 139 2.98 0.17 4.49
N LEU A 140 1.93 -0.65 4.58
CA LEU A 140 0.56 -0.19 4.38
C LEU A 140 0.19 0.91 5.39
N ILE A 141 0.50 0.71 6.67
CA ILE A 141 0.21 1.69 7.72
C ILE A 141 0.96 3.00 7.44
N ILE A 142 2.24 2.94 7.09
CA ILE A 142 3.04 4.12 6.75
C ILE A 142 2.40 4.88 5.59
N HIS A 143 2.09 4.20 4.48
CA HIS A 143 1.49 4.85 3.32
C HIS A 143 0.11 5.46 3.61
N VAL A 144 -0.71 4.82 4.44
CA VAL A 144 -2.00 5.37 4.88
C VAL A 144 -1.81 6.61 5.75
N ILE A 145 -0.85 6.60 6.68
CA ILE A 145 -0.55 7.75 7.53
C ILE A 145 -0.02 8.92 6.70
N ASP A 146 0.89 8.67 5.75
CA ASP A 146 1.41 9.69 4.84
C ASP A 146 0.28 10.29 4.00
N PHE A 147 -0.62 9.45 3.49
CA PHE A 147 -1.79 9.89 2.73
C PHE A 147 -2.71 10.79 3.56
N ILE A 148 -3.06 10.37 4.78
CA ILE A 148 -3.88 11.18 5.69
C ILE A 148 -3.16 12.50 5.99
N SER A 149 -1.84 12.46 6.21
CA SER A 149 -1.03 13.65 6.48
C SER A 149 -1.03 14.63 5.31
N ASN A 150 -0.92 14.13 4.08
CA ASN A 150 -1.00 14.90 2.85
C ASN A 150 -2.37 15.59 2.70
N CYS A 151 -3.45 14.86 3.02
CA CYS A 151 -4.80 15.40 3.06
C CYS A 151 -4.96 16.47 4.17
N ALA A 152 -4.42 16.22 5.37
CA ALA A 152 -4.56 17.07 6.55
C ALA A 152 -3.86 18.43 6.45
N ARG A 153 -2.94 18.58 5.49
CA ARG A 153 -2.36 19.88 5.13
C ARG A 153 -3.41 20.87 4.60
N HIS A 154 -4.55 20.36 4.12
CA HIS A 154 -5.60 21.14 3.46
C HIS A 154 -6.88 21.07 4.28
N ARG A 155 -7.08 22.02 5.22
CA ARG A 155 -8.22 22.00 6.16
C ARG A 155 -9.58 21.84 5.49
N GLU A 156 -9.75 22.45 4.33
CA GLU A 156 -11.00 22.43 3.55
C GLU A 156 -11.40 21.03 3.10
N PHE A 157 -10.43 20.12 2.96
CA PHE A 157 -10.66 18.76 2.50
C PHE A 157 -11.48 17.91 3.48
N PHE A 158 -11.42 18.20 4.78
CA PHE A 158 -12.16 17.46 5.82
C PHE A 158 -13.43 18.16 6.32
N THR A 159 -13.72 19.35 5.81
CA THR A 159 -14.81 20.21 6.31
C THR A 159 -15.94 20.43 5.30
N GLN A 160 -15.85 19.83 4.11
CA GLN A 160 -16.94 19.77 3.12
C GLN A 160 -17.71 18.47 3.26
#